data_AF-A0A166KZ49-F1
#
_entry.id   AF-A0A166KZ49-F1
#
_cell.length_a   1.000
_cell.length_b   1.000
_cell.length_c   1.000
_cell.angle_alpha   90.00
_cell.angle_beta   90.00
_cell.angle_gamma   90.00
#
_symmetry.space_group_name_H-M   'P 1'
#
loop_
_entity.id
_entity.type
_entity.pdbx_description
1 polymer ?
#
loop_
_entity_poly.entity_id
_entity_poly.type
_entity_poly.pdbx_seq_one_letter_code
_entity_poly.pdbx_strand_id
1 'polypeptide(L)'
;MSDLRLTSTSIELSVASTQFALSSRWEMRSMPSETYRLLVDQLNIMFAQDGLRFHSRRQALPTPQSIAVEIDARFYDYVVLDGRRFHASSHANTPAQSLVEVHVPALNGVVRKEYGELVEILQYDQLPGGRCIWLGHIRWFTRWEGQLPPSWQSAQPETDVRHWKIAEYRSFKDDNFSYPFIHLTWIKGYLARSVVTIKGQKVWATKAIRRA
;
A
#
# COMPACT_ATOMS: atom_id res chain seq x y z
N MET A 1 -38.62 -5.66 16.51
CA MET A 1 -37.49 -6.44 15.99
C MET A 1 -36.99 -5.70 14.77
N SER A 2 -35.96 -4.90 14.97
CA SER A 2 -35.47 -3.93 14.01
C SER A 2 -34.47 -4.63 13.09
N ASP A 3 -34.86 -4.86 11.84
CA ASP A 3 -33.97 -5.32 10.78
C ASP A 3 -32.90 -4.26 10.51
N LEU A 4 -31.72 -4.45 11.09
CA LEU A 4 -30.50 -3.77 10.70
C LEU A 4 -30.07 -4.33 9.34
N ARG A 5 -30.58 -3.72 8.27
CA ARG A 5 -30.02 -3.86 6.93
C ARG A 5 -28.57 -3.36 6.97
N LEU A 6 -27.63 -4.30 7.01
CA LEU A 6 -26.23 -4.07 6.68
C LEU A 6 -26.18 -3.52 5.26
N THR A 7 -26.04 -2.21 5.14
CA THR A 7 -25.76 -1.55 3.86
C THR A 7 -24.48 -2.13 3.29
N SER A 8 -24.62 -2.76 2.14
CA SER A 8 -23.57 -3.32 1.30
C SER A 8 -22.46 -2.30 1.09
N THR A 9 -21.34 -2.46 1.79
CA THR A 9 -20.10 -1.75 1.47
C THR A 9 -19.39 -2.53 0.38
N SER A 10 -20.00 -2.57 -0.80
CA SER A 10 -19.21 -2.73 -2.02
C SER A 10 -18.11 -1.68 -1.90
N ILE A 11 -16.84 -2.08 -1.82
CA ILE A 11 -15.76 -1.19 -2.20
C ILE A 11 -16.03 -0.97 -3.67
N GLU A 12 -16.86 0.03 -3.98
CA GLU A 12 -17.01 0.53 -5.32
C GLU A 12 -15.60 0.92 -5.73
N LEU A 13 -14.94 0.02 -6.45
CA LEU A 13 -14.00 0.35 -7.50
C LEU A 13 -14.82 1.09 -8.57
N SER A 14 -15.43 2.21 -8.16
CA SER A 14 -16.08 3.18 -9.01
C SER A 14 -15.01 3.59 -9.99
N VAL A 15 -15.27 3.30 -11.25
CA VAL A 15 -14.48 3.74 -12.39
C VAL A 15 -14.71 5.25 -12.51
N ALA A 16 -14.28 6.00 -11.49
CA ALA A 16 -13.96 7.41 -11.65
C ALA A 16 -12.86 7.43 -12.70
N SER A 17 -13.19 7.99 -13.86
CA SER A 17 -12.28 8.24 -15.00
C SER A 17 -10.85 8.44 -14.50
N THR A 18 -9.97 7.53 -14.89
CA THR A 18 -8.64 7.28 -14.35
C THR A 18 -7.86 8.56 -14.06
N GLN A 19 -7.78 8.99 -12.80
CA GLN A 19 -6.93 10.12 -12.38
C GLN A 19 -5.49 9.67 -12.11
N PHE A 20 -5.02 8.65 -12.84
CA PHE A 20 -3.63 8.25 -12.82
C PHE A 20 -3.16 7.70 -14.16
N ALA A 21 -1.87 7.86 -14.43
CA ALA A 21 -1.20 7.27 -15.59
C ALA A 21 -0.05 6.39 -15.12
N LEU A 22 0.19 5.27 -15.79
CA LEU A 22 1.32 4.40 -15.50
C LEU A 22 2.49 4.71 -16.41
N SER A 23 3.68 4.23 -16.04
CA SER A 23 4.82 4.25 -16.96
C SER A 23 4.50 3.51 -18.24
N SER A 24 4.95 4.03 -19.39
CA SER A 24 4.87 3.30 -20.67
C SER A 24 5.80 2.09 -20.70
N ARG A 25 6.85 2.14 -19.88
CA ARG A 25 7.73 1.00 -19.59
C ARG A 25 7.04 0.08 -18.59
N TRP A 26 6.96 -1.18 -18.97
CA TRP A 26 6.51 -2.25 -18.09
C TRP A 26 7.28 -3.52 -18.42
N GLU A 27 7.33 -4.42 -17.47
CA GLU A 27 7.93 -5.74 -17.63
C GLU A 27 6.95 -6.82 -17.16
N MET A 28 6.91 -7.94 -17.87
CA MET A 28 6.27 -9.15 -17.37
C MET A 28 7.33 -9.93 -16.60
N ARG A 29 7.08 -10.20 -15.32
CA ARG A 29 7.99 -11.04 -14.52
C ARG A 29 7.24 -11.83 -13.46
N SER A 30 7.89 -12.90 -13.00
CA SER A 30 7.41 -13.67 -11.85
C SER A 30 7.54 -12.88 -10.56
N MET A 31 6.47 -12.87 -9.78
CA MET A 31 6.47 -12.35 -8.41
C MET A 31 7.40 -13.17 -7.52
N PRO A 32 8.17 -12.52 -6.61
CA PRO A 32 8.79 -13.21 -5.50
C PRO A 32 7.77 -14.03 -4.71
N SER A 33 8.15 -15.21 -4.21
CA SER A 33 7.22 -16.12 -3.51
C SER A 33 6.46 -15.45 -2.36
N GLU A 34 7.12 -14.52 -1.64
CA GLU A 34 6.48 -13.74 -0.58
C GLU A 34 5.42 -12.78 -1.12
N THR A 35 5.78 -11.93 -2.10
CA THR A 35 4.85 -11.01 -2.79
C THR A 35 3.65 -11.75 -3.36
N TYR A 36 3.89 -12.89 -4.02
CA TYR A 36 2.85 -13.72 -4.60
C TYR A 36 1.87 -14.25 -3.54
N ARG A 37 2.37 -14.80 -2.43
CA ARG A 37 1.52 -15.27 -1.33
C ARG A 37 0.70 -14.13 -0.74
N LEU A 38 1.33 -12.98 -0.46
CA LEU A 38 0.65 -11.80 0.06
C LEU A 38 -0.46 -11.32 -0.88
N LEU A 39 -0.25 -11.41 -2.20
CA LEU A 39 -1.26 -11.01 -3.19
C LEU A 39 -2.47 -11.95 -3.15
N VAL A 40 -2.24 -13.26 -3.12
CA VAL A 40 -3.32 -14.25 -3.02
C VAL A 40 -4.14 -14.04 -1.74
N ASP A 41 -3.48 -13.83 -0.61
CA ASP A 41 -4.13 -13.57 0.68
C ASP A 41 -4.97 -12.27 0.59
N GLN A 42 -4.40 -11.20 0.03
CA GLN A 42 -5.07 -9.91 -0.16
C GLN A 42 -6.29 -10.02 -1.08
N LEU A 43 -6.20 -10.72 -2.21
CA LEU A 43 -7.31 -10.89 -3.16
C LEU A 43 -8.49 -11.61 -2.49
N ASN A 44 -8.21 -12.63 -1.68
CA ASN A 44 -9.25 -13.32 -0.92
C ASN A 44 -9.94 -12.41 0.10
N ILE A 45 -9.23 -11.45 0.70
CA ILE A 45 -9.81 -10.45 1.60
C ILE A 45 -10.66 -9.44 0.82
N MET A 46 -10.10 -8.87 -0.26
CA MET A 46 -10.76 -7.81 -1.04
C MET A 46 -12.07 -8.26 -1.67
N PHE A 47 -12.12 -9.48 -2.19
CA PHE A 47 -13.27 -10.00 -2.92
C PHE A 47 -14.08 -11.04 -2.13
N ALA A 48 -13.87 -11.13 -0.81
CA ALA A 48 -14.62 -12.04 0.06
C ALA A 48 -16.14 -11.82 -0.04
N GLN A 49 -16.56 -10.55 -0.14
CA GLN A 49 -17.97 -10.17 -0.22
C GLN A 49 -18.60 -10.49 -1.58
N ASP A 50 -17.79 -10.54 -2.64
CA ASP A 50 -18.22 -10.91 -3.99
C ASP A 50 -18.30 -12.43 -4.18
N GLY A 51 -18.01 -13.21 -3.12
CA GLY A 51 -17.98 -14.68 -3.17
C GLY A 51 -16.81 -15.25 -3.98
N LEU A 52 -15.85 -14.42 -4.41
CA LEU A 52 -14.68 -14.89 -5.16
C LEU A 52 -13.67 -15.51 -4.22
N ARG A 53 -13.03 -16.58 -4.70
CA ARG A 53 -11.96 -17.28 -4.01
C ARG A 53 -10.76 -17.37 -4.93
N PHE A 54 -9.58 -17.13 -4.39
CA PHE A 54 -8.32 -17.14 -5.12
C PHE A 54 -7.40 -18.17 -4.49
N HIS A 55 -6.64 -18.89 -5.30
CA HIS A 55 -5.66 -19.84 -4.80
C HIS A 55 -4.31 -19.69 -5.48
N SER A 56 -3.27 -20.08 -4.75
CA SER A 56 -1.91 -20.16 -5.27
C SER A 56 -1.80 -21.37 -6.19
N ARG A 57 -1.41 -21.13 -7.45
CA ARG A 57 -1.08 -22.18 -8.43
C ARG A 57 0.10 -23.06 -7.98
N ARG A 58 0.91 -22.60 -7.02
CA ARG A 58 2.10 -23.32 -6.52
C ARG A 58 1.83 -24.26 -5.33
N GLN A 59 0.80 -24.02 -4.53
CA GLN A 59 0.74 -24.60 -3.17
C GLN A 59 -0.65 -25.07 -2.71
N ALA A 60 -1.73 -24.69 -3.40
CA ALA A 60 -3.07 -25.02 -2.95
C ALA A 60 -3.71 -26.08 -3.85
N LEU A 61 -4.38 -27.07 -3.24
CA LEU A 61 -5.34 -27.89 -3.96
C LEU A 61 -6.48 -26.98 -4.43
N PRO A 62 -6.79 -26.93 -5.74
CA PRO A 62 -7.83 -26.04 -6.24
C PRO A 62 -9.17 -26.43 -5.61
N THR A 63 -9.87 -25.47 -5.01
CA THR A 63 -11.27 -25.67 -4.64
C THR A 63 -12.15 -25.46 -5.89
N PRO A 64 -13.29 -26.16 -6.03
CA PRO A 64 -14.01 -26.27 -7.31
C PRO A 64 -14.54 -24.98 -7.96
N GLN A 65 -14.31 -23.80 -7.39
CA GLN A 65 -14.74 -22.49 -7.92
C GLN A 65 -13.70 -21.40 -7.68
N SER A 66 -12.49 -21.76 -7.27
CA SER A 66 -11.43 -20.80 -7.01
C SER A 66 -10.65 -20.45 -8.27
N ILE A 67 -10.25 -19.18 -8.37
CA ILE A 67 -9.46 -18.63 -9.46
C ILE A 67 -7.98 -18.84 -9.13
N ALA A 68 -7.26 -19.53 -10.02
CA ALA A 68 -5.83 -19.67 -9.90
C ALA A 68 -5.17 -18.32 -10.18
N VAL A 69 -4.37 -17.83 -9.22
CA VAL A 69 -3.60 -16.59 -9.40
C VAL A 69 -2.29 -16.97 -10.10
N GLU A 70 -2.00 -16.37 -11.25
CA GLU A 70 -0.68 -16.57 -11.88
C GLU A 70 0.42 -15.91 -11.07
N ILE A 71 1.61 -16.50 -11.16
CA ILE A 71 2.79 -15.90 -10.53
C ILE A 71 3.33 -14.70 -11.31
N ASP A 72 3.08 -14.66 -12.61
CA ASP A 72 3.56 -13.57 -13.45
C ASP A 72 2.57 -12.40 -13.41
N ALA A 73 3.11 -11.19 -13.33
CA ALA A 73 2.34 -9.96 -13.38
C ALA A 73 3.07 -8.92 -14.23
N ARG A 74 2.32 -7.92 -14.71
CA ARG A 74 2.92 -6.73 -15.33
C ARG A 74 3.34 -5.75 -14.25
N PHE A 75 4.59 -5.35 -14.25
CA PHE A 75 5.17 -4.37 -13.33
C PHE A 75 5.49 -3.06 -14.04
N TYR A 76 5.34 -1.95 -13.32
CA TYR A 76 5.54 -0.60 -13.82
C TYR A 76 6.59 0.13 -13.00
N ASP A 77 7.41 0.95 -13.66
CA ASP A 77 8.46 1.75 -13.02
C ASP A 77 7.87 2.83 -12.09
N TYR A 78 6.74 3.42 -12.51
CA TYR A 78 6.09 4.51 -11.77
C TYR A 78 4.58 4.63 -12.06
N VAL A 79 3.90 5.36 -11.18
CA VAL A 79 2.54 5.87 -11.38
C VAL A 79 2.53 7.39 -11.27
N VAL A 80 1.75 8.07 -12.11
CA VAL A 80 1.50 9.51 -12.06
C VAL A 80 0.11 9.73 -11.47
N LEU A 81 0.04 10.36 -10.30
CA LEU A 81 -1.20 10.72 -9.61
C LEU A 81 -1.20 12.23 -9.38
N ASP A 82 -2.26 12.92 -9.79
CA ASP A 82 -2.39 14.38 -9.64
C ASP A 82 -1.17 15.17 -10.16
N GLY A 83 -0.60 14.71 -11.29
CA GLY A 83 0.59 15.29 -11.91
C GLY A 83 1.92 14.96 -11.21
N ARG A 84 1.93 14.08 -10.20
CA ARG A 84 3.14 13.67 -9.44
C ARG A 84 3.50 12.23 -9.74
N ARG A 85 4.80 11.95 -9.93
CA ARG A 85 5.32 10.63 -10.35
C ARG A 85 5.90 9.81 -9.19
N PHE A 86 5.17 8.84 -8.69
CA PHE A 86 5.60 7.94 -7.62
C PHE A 86 6.29 6.73 -8.22
N HIS A 87 7.56 6.51 -7.86
CA HIS A 87 8.36 5.41 -8.40
C HIS A 87 8.25 4.18 -7.50
N ALA A 88 8.24 3.00 -8.12
CA ALA A 88 8.59 1.77 -7.44
C ALA A 88 10.06 1.84 -6.98
N SER A 89 10.37 1.36 -5.78
CA SER A 89 11.71 1.49 -5.18
C SER A 89 12.83 0.91 -6.05
N SER A 90 12.57 -0.20 -6.75
CA SER A 90 13.56 -0.80 -7.66
C SER A 90 13.94 0.09 -8.85
N HIS A 91 13.09 1.07 -9.20
CA HIS A 91 13.27 1.98 -10.32
C HIS A 91 13.40 3.45 -9.89
N ALA A 92 13.49 3.71 -8.59
CA ALA A 92 13.66 5.05 -8.05
C ALA A 92 15.13 5.47 -8.12
N ASN A 93 15.42 6.64 -8.68
CA ASN A 93 16.79 7.18 -8.70
C ASN A 93 17.26 7.58 -7.30
N THR A 94 16.31 7.94 -6.44
CA THR A 94 16.57 8.24 -5.03
C THR A 94 15.49 7.58 -4.17
N PRO A 95 15.83 7.07 -2.97
CA PRO A 95 14.84 6.45 -2.10
C PRO A 95 13.64 7.34 -1.75
N ALA A 96 13.82 8.66 -1.76
CA ALA A 96 12.74 9.62 -1.47
C ALA A 96 11.57 9.56 -2.47
N GLN A 97 11.81 9.10 -3.71
CA GLN A 97 10.80 9.07 -4.77
C GLN A 97 9.81 7.90 -4.63
N SER A 98 10.11 6.92 -3.78
CA SER A 98 9.22 5.80 -3.46
C SER A 98 8.57 5.93 -2.08
N LEU A 99 8.89 6.95 -1.28
CA LEU A 99 8.29 7.13 0.04
C LEU A 99 6.95 7.87 -0.08
N VAL A 100 5.89 7.24 0.41
CA VAL A 100 4.51 7.69 0.18
C VAL A 100 3.70 7.82 1.46
N GLU A 101 2.86 8.85 1.50
CA GLU A 101 1.70 8.93 2.38
C GLU A 101 0.53 8.22 1.70
N VAL A 102 -0.11 7.30 2.41
CA VAL A 102 -1.25 6.52 1.93
C VAL A 102 -2.45 6.75 2.84
N HIS A 103 -3.61 6.96 2.24
CA HIS A 103 -4.88 7.11 2.93
C HIS A 103 -5.68 5.82 2.76
N VAL A 104 -5.59 4.94 3.75
CA VAL A 104 -6.25 3.64 3.74
C VAL A 104 -7.68 3.77 4.25
N PRO A 105 -8.70 3.44 3.44
CA PRO A 105 -10.08 3.41 3.91
C PRO A 105 -10.25 2.31 4.96
N ALA A 106 -10.83 2.63 6.12
CA ALA A 106 -11.24 1.63 7.11
C ALA A 106 -12.72 1.30 6.99
N LEU A 107 -13.12 0.12 7.50
CA LEU A 107 -14.49 -0.40 7.42
C LEU A 107 -15.53 0.53 8.09
N ASN A 108 -15.11 1.33 9.07
CA ASN A 108 -15.96 2.31 9.75
C ASN A 108 -16.06 3.65 8.99
N GLY A 109 -15.57 3.73 7.75
CA GLY A 109 -15.54 4.95 6.94
C GLY A 109 -14.43 5.94 7.33
N VAL A 110 -13.66 5.65 8.39
CA VAL A 110 -12.53 6.50 8.80
C VAL A 110 -11.33 6.24 7.89
N VAL A 111 -10.77 7.30 7.33
CA VAL A 111 -9.53 7.19 6.54
C VAL A 111 -8.33 7.21 7.49
N ARG A 112 -7.51 6.16 7.44
CA ARG A 112 -6.28 6.07 8.21
C ARG A 112 -5.10 6.53 7.36
N LYS A 113 -4.29 7.44 7.92
CA LYS A 113 -3.03 7.85 7.30
C LYS A 113 -1.93 6.89 7.67
N GLU A 114 -1.31 6.30 6.67
CA GLU A 114 -0.20 5.38 6.80
C GLU A 114 0.97 5.83 5.93
N TYR A 115 2.16 5.34 6.27
CA TYR A 115 3.41 5.79 5.69
C TYR A 115 4.27 4.59 5.36
N GLY A 116 4.81 4.57 4.15
CA GLY A 116 5.62 3.45 3.71
C GLY A 116 6.39 3.74 2.45
N GLU A 117 7.02 2.68 1.98
CA GLU A 117 7.80 2.64 0.76
C GLU A 117 7.03 1.86 -0.31
N LEU A 118 6.82 2.47 -1.47
CA LEU A 118 6.24 1.87 -2.66
C LEU A 118 7.29 0.98 -3.33
N VAL A 119 7.22 -0.32 -3.05
CA VAL A 119 8.22 -1.28 -3.52
C VAL A 119 7.99 -1.63 -4.97
N GLU A 120 6.75 -1.94 -5.34
CA GLU A 120 6.36 -2.39 -6.68
C GLU A 120 5.02 -1.79 -7.07
N ILE A 121 4.81 -1.61 -8.37
CA ILE A 121 3.52 -1.24 -8.96
C ILE A 121 3.18 -2.32 -9.96
N LEU A 122 2.03 -2.98 -9.80
CA LEU A 122 1.64 -4.10 -10.65
C LEU A 122 0.20 -4.02 -11.13
N GLN A 123 -0.07 -4.64 -12.27
CA GLN A 123 -1.42 -4.90 -12.78
C GLN A 123 -1.76 -6.37 -12.55
N TYR A 124 -2.96 -6.61 -12.03
CA TYR A 124 -3.59 -7.92 -11.95
C TYR A 124 -4.82 -7.95 -12.87
N ASP A 125 -4.79 -8.80 -13.90
CA ASP A 125 -5.78 -8.84 -14.99
C ASP A 125 -6.55 -10.18 -15.08
N GLN A 126 -6.55 -10.97 -14.01
CA GLN A 126 -7.25 -12.28 -13.93
C GLN A 126 -8.60 -12.20 -13.20
N LEU A 127 -9.19 -11.01 -13.09
CA LEU A 127 -10.51 -10.90 -12.50
C LEU A 127 -11.60 -11.33 -13.49
N PRO A 128 -12.71 -11.93 -13.02
CA PRO A 128 -13.83 -12.28 -13.88
C PRO A 128 -14.36 -11.10 -14.68
N GLY A 129 -14.75 -11.36 -15.93
CA GLY A 129 -15.28 -10.36 -16.87
C GLY A 129 -14.20 -9.51 -17.53
N GLY A 130 -12.94 -9.96 -17.55
CA GLY A 130 -11.83 -9.20 -18.16
C GLY A 130 -11.44 -7.94 -17.40
N ARG A 131 -11.85 -7.85 -16.12
CA ARG A 131 -11.52 -6.73 -15.26
C ARG A 131 -10.05 -6.81 -14.85
N CYS A 132 -9.45 -5.65 -14.61
CA CYS A 132 -8.11 -5.56 -14.03
C CYS A 132 -8.09 -4.55 -12.89
N ILE A 133 -7.12 -4.73 -11.99
CA ILE A 133 -6.82 -3.81 -10.90
C ILE A 133 -5.33 -3.47 -10.93
N TRP A 134 -5.01 -2.26 -10.49
CA TRP A 134 -3.63 -1.81 -10.32
C TRP A 134 -3.34 -1.60 -8.85
N LEU A 135 -2.26 -2.21 -8.40
CA LEU A 135 -1.89 -2.31 -7.01
C LEU A 135 -0.47 -1.78 -6.79
N GLY A 136 -0.28 -1.08 -5.68
CA GLY A 136 1.04 -0.76 -5.16
C GLY A 136 1.39 -1.72 -4.02
N HIS A 137 2.51 -2.42 -4.11
CA HIS A 137 3.07 -3.17 -2.99
C HIS A 137 3.81 -2.20 -2.07
N ILE A 138 3.39 -2.13 -0.80
CA ILE A 138 3.93 -1.18 0.17
C ILE A 138 4.66 -1.94 1.28
N ARG A 139 5.82 -1.43 1.69
CA ARG A 139 6.43 -1.76 2.98
C ARG A 139 6.13 -0.64 3.97
N TRP A 140 5.29 -0.93 4.96
CA TRP A 140 4.86 0.05 5.96
C TRP A 140 5.95 0.32 6.98
N PHE A 141 6.15 1.59 7.32
CA PHE A 141 7.11 1.97 8.36
C PHE A 141 6.66 1.54 9.75
N THR A 142 7.61 1.07 10.56
CA THR A 142 7.41 0.80 11.98
C THR A 142 7.59 2.08 12.79
N ARG A 143 6.54 2.48 13.51
CA ARG A 143 6.58 3.69 14.35
C ARG A 143 7.65 3.56 15.43
N TRP A 144 8.39 4.63 15.67
CA TRP A 144 9.27 4.73 16.82
C TRP A 144 8.47 5.18 18.05
N GLU A 145 8.54 4.42 19.13
CA GLU A 145 7.75 4.63 20.35
C GLU A 145 8.56 5.25 21.50
N GLY A 146 9.80 5.66 21.24
CA GLY A 146 10.61 6.31 22.25
C GLY A 146 10.09 7.70 22.64
N GLN A 147 10.49 8.15 23.82
CA GLN A 147 10.09 9.46 24.32
C GLN A 147 10.87 10.57 23.61
N LEU A 148 10.14 11.46 22.93
CA LEU A 148 10.70 12.66 22.30
C LEU A 148 11.27 13.63 23.35
N PRO A 149 12.35 14.36 23.05
CA PRO A 149 12.81 15.48 23.88
C PRO A 149 11.77 16.62 23.90
N PRO A 150 11.74 17.46 24.96
CA PRO A 150 10.76 18.54 25.08
C PRO A 150 10.69 19.46 23.85
N SER A 151 11.83 19.80 23.24
CA SER A 151 11.89 20.65 22.03
C SER A 151 11.19 20.04 20.81
N TRP A 152 11.17 18.71 20.70
CA TRP A 152 10.46 18.01 19.63
C TRP A 152 8.97 17.87 19.95
N GLN A 153 8.63 17.67 21.22
CA GLN A 153 7.23 17.60 21.66
C GLN A 153 6.49 18.92 21.42
N SER A 154 7.12 20.05 21.74
CA SER A 154 6.53 21.37 21.52
C SER A 154 6.34 21.70 20.04
N ALA A 155 7.23 21.22 19.16
CA ALA A 155 7.14 21.45 17.71
C ALA A 155 6.23 20.47 16.97
N GLN A 156 5.81 19.35 17.57
CA GLN A 156 4.99 18.34 16.89
C GLN A 156 3.66 18.87 16.33
N PRO A 157 2.87 19.66 17.08
CA PRO A 157 1.57 20.14 16.60
C PRO A 157 1.67 20.97 15.31
N GLU A 158 2.78 21.71 15.15
CA GLU A 158 3.00 22.61 14.01
C GLU A 158 3.65 21.92 12.81
N THR A 159 4.49 20.91 13.07
CA THR A 159 5.38 20.35 12.04
C THR A 159 4.85 19.09 11.37
N ASP A 160 3.94 18.35 12.01
CA ASP A 160 3.44 17.02 11.58
C ASP A 160 4.58 16.02 11.27
N VAL A 161 5.72 16.17 11.95
CA VAL A 161 6.87 15.28 11.79
C VAL A 161 6.62 13.97 12.53
N ARG A 162 6.76 12.86 11.80
CA ARG A 162 6.61 11.49 12.31
C ARG A 162 7.97 10.81 12.43
N HIS A 163 8.10 9.91 13.40
CA HIS A 163 9.34 9.21 13.70
C HIS A 163 9.18 7.70 13.52
N TRP A 164 10.15 7.09 12.84
CA TRP A 164 10.14 5.67 12.48
C TRP A 164 11.46 5.03 12.84
N LYS A 165 11.40 3.74 13.15
CA LYS A 165 12.60 2.92 13.30
C LYS A 165 13.27 2.78 11.92
N ILE A 166 14.60 2.90 11.87
CA ILE A 166 15.35 2.87 10.61
C ILE A 166 15.37 1.45 10.06
N ALA A 167 15.00 1.30 8.79
CA ALA A 167 15.01 0.02 8.07
C ALA A 167 14.17 -1.10 8.72
N GLU A 168 13.28 -0.74 9.65
CA GLU A 168 12.29 -1.64 10.23
C GLU A 168 10.93 -1.36 9.60
N TYR A 169 10.35 -2.41 9.03
CA TYR A 169 9.04 -2.38 8.41
C TYR A 169 8.09 -3.31 9.17
N ARG A 170 6.79 -3.02 9.11
CA ARG A 170 5.80 -3.84 9.81
C ARG A 170 5.74 -5.24 9.18
N SER A 171 5.62 -6.25 10.03
CA SER A 171 5.34 -7.62 9.63
C SER A 171 3.85 -7.76 9.34
N PHE A 172 3.50 -8.26 8.15
CA PHE A 172 2.11 -8.54 7.78
C PHE A 172 1.50 -9.73 8.53
N LYS A 173 2.32 -10.54 9.19
CA LYS A 173 1.83 -11.69 9.98
C LYS A 173 1.33 -11.28 11.36
N ASP A 174 1.86 -10.18 11.89
CA ASP A 174 1.64 -9.76 13.28
C ASP A 174 0.69 -8.55 13.38
N ASP A 175 0.51 -7.82 12.28
CA ASP A 175 -0.33 -6.64 12.22
C ASP A 175 -1.63 -6.95 11.46
N ASN A 176 -2.72 -7.16 12.21
CA ASN A 176 -4.07 -7.49 11.70
C ASN A 176 -4.66 -6.46 10.70
N PHE A 177 -3.98 -5.34 10.44
CA PHE A 177 -4.57 -4.20 9.74
C PHE A 177 -3.76 -3.64 8.57
N SER A 178 -2.57 -4.18 8.28
CA SER A 178 -1.72 -3.66 7.22
C SER A 178 -1.93 -4.43 5.93
N TYR A 179 -2.61 -3.83 4.95
CA TYR A 179 -2.71 -4.39 3.60
C TYR A 179 -1.35 -4.27 2.89
N PRO A 180 -0.70 -5.38 2.48
CA PRO A 180 0.57 -5.31 1.74
C PRO A 180 0.41 -4.67 0.36
N PHE A 181 -0.80 -4.73 -0.20
CA PHE A 181 -1.14 -4.07 -1.45
C PHE A 181 -2.19 -2.99 -1.22
N ILE A 182 -2.00 -1.85 -1.87
CA ILE A 182 -2.93 -0.73 -1.86
C ILE A 182 -3.44 -0.45 -3.26
N HIS A 183 -4.64 0.12 -3.36
CA HIS A 183 -5.04 0.75 -4.62
C HIS A 183 -4.19 2.00 -4.86
N LEU A 184 -3.74 2.24 -6.10
CA LEU A 184 -2.82 3.34 -6.39
C LEU A 184 -3.40 4.72 -6.04
N THR A 185 -4.71 4.91 -6.15
CA THR A 185 -5.39 6.18 -5.79
C THR A 185 -5.40 6.49 -4.30
N TRP A 186 -4.97 5.54 -3.45
CA TRP A 186 -4.81 5.76 -2.01
C TRP A 186 -3.53 6.52 -1.69
N ILE A 187 -2.56 6.59 -2.61
CA ILE A 187 -1.35 7.41 -2.46
C ILE A 187 -1.75 8.89 -2.55
N LYS A 188 -1.43 9.67 -1.52
CA LYS A 188 -1.80 11.10 -1.43
C LYS A 188 -0.61 12.06 -1.51
N GLY A 189 0.61 11.60 -1.30
CA GLY A 189 1.77 12.48 -1.35
C GLY A 189 3.09 11.79 -1.11
N TYR A 190 4.17 12.55 -1.30
CA TYR A 190 5.53 12.10 -0.97
C TYR A 190 5.85 12.37 0.50
N LEU A 191 6.86 11.65 0.97
CA LEU A 191 7.50 11.92 2.24
C LEU A 191 8.90 12.48 2.02
N ALA A 192 9.17 13.63 2.63
CA ALA A 192 10.54 14.00 2.94
C ALA A 192 11.02 13.11 4.08
N ARG A 193 12.27 12.63 4.01
CA ARG A 193 12.88 11.79 5.05
C ARG A 193 14.26 12.33 5.41
N SER A 194 14.54 12.42 6.70
CA SER A 194 15.88 12.66 7.24
C SER A 194 16.20 11.65 8.34
N VAL A 195 17.49 11.43 8.59
CA VAL A 195 17.96 10.66 9.75
C VAL A 195 18.27 11.65 10.87
N VAL A 196 17.67 11.44 12.04
CA VAL A 196 17.90 12.26 13.24
C VAL A 196 18.30 11.38 14.41
N THR A 197 19.03 11.95 15.36
CA THR A 197 19.44 11.26 16.58
C THR A 197 18.61 11.76 17.75
N ILE A 198 17.87 10.87 18.41
CA ILE A 198 17.03 11.17 19.55
C ILE A 198 17.51 10.33 20.73
N LYS A 199 17.98 10.99 21.81
CA LYS A 199 18.53 10.32 23.00
C LYS A 199 19.59 9.24 22.65
N GLY A 200 20.44 9.53 21.66
CA GLY A 200 21.48 8.61 21.18
C GLY A 200 21.02 7.56 20.17
N GLN A 201 19.72 7.41 19.91
CA GLN A 201 19.19 6.48 18.92
C GLN A 201 18.95 7.17 17.58
N LYS A 202 19.41 6.58 16.47
CA LYS A 202 19.09 7.06 15.11
C LYS A 202 17.69 6.61 14.70
N VAL A 203 16.88 7.54 14.22
CA VAL A 203 15.51 7.30 13.73
C VAL A 203 15.29 8.04 12.40
N TRP A 204 14.31 7.59 11.62
CA TRP A 204 13.82 8.38 10.49
C TRP A 204 12.82 9.40 10.99
N ALA A 205 13.03 10.67 10.64
CA ALA A 205 12.03 11.72 10.74
C ALA A 205 11.44 11.97 9.35
N THR A 206 10.11 11.91 9.22
CA THR A 206 9.43 12.18 7.95
C THR A 206 8.39 13.26 8.06
N LYS A 207 8.19 13.98 6.95
CA LYS A 207 7.11 14.96 6.79
C LYS A 207 6.47 14.81 5.43
N ALA A 208 5.14 14.86 5.39
CA ALA A 208 4.39 14.86 4.15
C ALA A 208 4.63 16.13 3.35
N ILE A 209 4.95 16.00 2.06
CA ILE A 209 5.16 17.13 1.16
C ILE A 209 3.81 17.54 0.56
N ARG A 210 3.17 18.52 1.21
CA ARG A 210 1.92 19.12 0.72
C ARG A 210 2.23 20.07 -0.45
N ARG A 211 1.28 20.19 -1.39
CA ARG A 211 1.33 21.25 -2.41
C ARG A 211 1.08 22.58 -1.69
N ALA A 212 1.90 23.59 -1.98
CA ALA A 212 1.57 24.98 -1.66
C ALA A 212 0.46 25.46 -2.59
#